data_AF-A0A2I0A2Y8-F1
#
_entry.id   AF-A0A2I0A2Y8-F1
#
_cell.length_a   1.000
_cell.length_b   1.000
_cell.length_c   1.000
_cell.angle_alpha   90.00
_cell.angle_beta   90.00
_cell.angle_gamma   90.00
#
_symmetry.space_group_name_H-M   'P 1'
#
loop_
_entity.id
_entity.type
_entity.pdbx_description
1 polymer ?
#
loop_
_entity_poly.entity_id
_entity_poly.type
_entity_poly.pdbx_seq_one_letter_code
_entity_poly.pdbx_strand_id
1 'polypeptide(L)'
;MQAKKHGKQVDIVQLRAQLGALGLQILQVTADGNCFFRAIADQLEGTEEEHEKYRLMVVQYIKNHRVDFEPFIEDEVPFDEYCQNMEKDGTWAGHMELQAASLVMRINICIHRAMSPRWYIRNFSDKEASMVHLSYHDGEHYNSVRLKEDPCEGPARPIIIKVDAGMSVLNHNQKTKAYEESSSPCRSFYDAGYVKVVMASTGCENLSKINQVLQEVSGDVDAAIEFLIAEQQSDEHADAICSEKKGTTPSCCF
;
A
#
# COMPACT_ATOMS: atom_id res chain seq x y z
N MET A 1 -27.87 -2.95 23.72
CA MET A 1 -27.31 -1.61 23.45
C MET A 1 -25.93 -1.82 22.84
N GLN A 2 -25.78 -1.64 21.52
CA GLN A 2 -24.48 -1.82 20.86
C GLN A 2 -23.72 -0.50 20.85
N ALA A 3 -22.60 -0.47 21.55
CA ALA A 3 -21.62 0.60 21.48
C ALA A 3 -20.63 0.27 20.34
N LYS A 4 -20.68 1.04 19.24
CA LYS A 4 -19.54 1.29 18.32
C LYS A 4 -19.95 2.33 17.26
N LYS A 5 -19.80 3.61 17.61
CA LYS A 5 -19.85 4.75 16.67
C LYS A 5 -18.66 5.73 16.81
N HIS A 6 -17.71 5.45 17.70
CA HIS A 6 -16.61 6.37 18.01
C HIS A 6 -15.33 6.18 17.17
N GLY A 7 -15.10 5.02 16.55
CA GLY A 7 -13.89 4.79 15.75
C GLY A 7 -13.88 5.50 14.39
N LYS A 8 -15.03 5.49 13.69
CA LYS A 8 -15.15 5.99 12.30
C LYS A 8 -14.87 7.48 12.15
N GLN A 9 -15.34 8.28 13.11
CA GLN A 9 -15.17 9.74 13.06
C GLN A 9 -13.76 10.19 13.50
N VAL A 10 -13.07 9.39 14.31
CA VAL A 10 -11.71 9.68 14.76
C VAL A 10 -10.71 9.48 13.61
N ASP A 11 -10.91 8.41 12.82
CA ASP A 11 -10.05 8.06 11.68
C ASP A 11 -9.98 9.19 10.63
N ILE A 12 -11.14 9.71 10.20
CA ILE A 12 -11.19 10.79 9.22
C ILE A 12 -10.64 12.13 9.76
N VAL A 13 -10.82 12.43 11.05
CA VAL A 13 -10.25 13.64 11.67
C VAL A 13 -8.73 13.54 11.71
N GLN A 14 -8.21 12.38 12.08
CA GLN A 14 -6.78 12.13 12.12
C GLN A 14 -6.14 12.18 10.73
N LEU A 15 -6.77 11.56 9.73
CA LEU A 15 -6.30 11.61 8.34
C LEU A 15 -6.34 13.04 7.77
N ARG A 16 -7.38 13.83 8.08
CA ARG A 16 -7.43 15.24 7.71
C ARG A 16 -6.27 16.04 8.31
N ALA A 17 -5.93 15.80 9.57
CA ALA A 17 -4.79 16.45 10.21
C ALA A 17 -3.46 16.03 9.55
N GLN A 18 -3.28 14.74 9.29
CA GLN A 18 -2.10 14.18 8.60
C GLN A 18 -1.92 14.80 7.21
N LEU A 19 -2.99 14.83 6.40
CA LEU A 19 -2.96 15.44 5.07
C LEU A 19 -2.76 16.96 5.16
N GLY A 20 -3.38 17.63 6.13
CA GLY A 20 -3.22 19.05 6.36
C GLY A 20 -1.77 19.45 6.67
N ALA A 21 -1.02 18.62 7.40
CA ALA A 21 0.40 18.83 7.65
C ALA A 21 1.26 18.73 6.38
N LEU A 22 0.76 18.06 5.34
CA LEU A 22 1.39 17.97 4.01
C LEU A 22 0.91 19.06 3.04
N GLY A 23 0.04 19.98 3.48
CA GLY A 23 -0.62 20.95 2.60
C GLY A 23 -1.67 20.32 1.68
N LEU A 24 -2.23 19.18 2.07
CA LEU A 24 -3.23 18.44 1.32
C LEU A 24 -4.60 18.52 1.98
N GLN A 25 -5.65 18.30 1.19
CA GLN A 25 -7.03 18.23 1.65
C GLN A 25 -7.78 17.09 0.99
N ILE A 26 -8.77 16.54 1.69
CA ILE A 26 -9.69 15.54 1.15
C ILE A 26 -10.83 16.29 0.46
N LEU A 27 -11.05 15.99 -0.81
CA LEU A 27 -12.26 16.34 -1.51
C LEU A 27 -13.22 15.15 -1.42
N GLN A 28 -14.33 15.37 -0.72
CA GLN A 28 -15.33 14.34 -0.50
C GLN A 28 -16.11 14.08 -1.80
N VAL A 29 -16.13 12.83 -2.23
CA VAL A 29 -16.98 12.34 -3.31
C VAL A 29 -18.21 11.66 -2.73
N THR A 30 -19.21 11.41 -3.56
CA THR A 30 -20.42 10.68 -3.16
C THR A 30 -20.05 9.30 -2.60
N ALA A 31 -20.55 9.01 -1.40
CA ALA A 31 -20.28 7.77 -0.66
C ALA A 31 -21.18 6.61 -1.12
N ASP A 32 -20.98 6.18 -2.36
CA ASP A 32 -21.61 5.02 -2.97
C ASP A 32 -20.55 4.01 -3.42
N GLY A 33 -21.00 2.94 -4.07
CA GLY A 33 -20.09 1.95 -4.64
C GLY A 33 -19.31 2.40 -5.88
N ASN A 34 -19.46 3.65 -6.29
CA ASN A 34 -18.69 4.28 -7.36
C ASN A 34 -17.52 5.13 -6.82
N CYS A 35 -17.36 5.24 -5.50
CA CYS A 35 -16.43 6.20 -4.88
C CYS A 35 -14.99 6.16 -5.42
N PHE A 36 -14.45 4.98 -5.76
CA PHE A 36 -13.15 4.88 -6.43
C PHE A 36 -13.13 5.59 -7.80
N PHE A 37 -14.07 5.25 -8.67
CA PHE A 37 -14.17 5.84 -10.01
C PHE A 37 -14.52 7.32 -9.97
N ARG A 38 -15.33 7.75 -8.99
CA ARG A 38 -15.62 9.17 -8.71
C ARG A 38 -14.36 9.93 -8.31
N ALA A 39 -13.54 9.37 -7.43
CA ALA A 39 -12.31 10.00 -7.00
C ALA A 39 -11.26 10.07 -8.13
N ILE A 40 -11.21 9.06 -8.99
CA ILE A 40 -10.40 9.09 -10.23
C ILE A 40 -10.92 10.17 -11.20
N ALA A 41 -12.22 10.23 -11.44
CA ALA A 41 -12.84 11.24 -12.29
C ALA A 41 -12.52 12.66 -11.79
N ASP A 42 -12.60 12.87 -10.47
CA ASP A 42 -12.20 14.14 -9.89
C ASP A 42 -10.72 14.44 -10.17
N GLN A 43 -9.80 13.52 -9.85
CA GLN A 43 -8.37 13.74 -10.04
C GLN A 43 -8.02 14.08 -11.49
N LEU A 44 -8.69 13.46 -12.47
CA LEU A 44 -8.38 13.61 -13.89
C LEU A 44 -9.14 14.72 -14.61
N GLU A 45 -10.35 15.08 -14.15
CA GLU A 45 -11.23 16.02 -14.85
C GLU A 45 -11.73 17.18 -13.98
N GLY A 46 -11.68 17.07 -12.66
CA GLY A 46 -12.25 18.08 -11.76
C GLY A 46 -13.68 17.85 -11.32
N THR A 47 -14.25 16.68 -11.64
CA THR A 47 -15.63 16.36 -11.33
C THR A 47 -15.81 14.87 -11.10
N GLU A 48 -16.70 14.50 -10.18
CA GLU A 48 -17.04 13.10 -9.92
C GLU A 48 -18.03 12.50 -10.93
N GLU A 49 -18.67 13.34 -11.76
CA GLU A 49 -19.78 12.94 -12.63
C GLU A 49 -19.36 11.98 -13.76
N GLU A 50 -18.08 11.96 -14.13
CA GLU A 50 -17.55 11.11 -15.20
C GLU A 50 -17.19 9.69 -14.71
N HIS A 51 -17.62 9.28 -13.52
CA HIS A 51 -17.23 8.00 -12.92
C HIS A 51 -17.59 6.77 -13.78
N GLU A 52 -18.72 6.81 -14.50
CA GLU A 52 -19.16 5.70 -15.37
C GLU A 52 -18.18 5.47 -16.52
N LYS A 53 -17.68 6.54 -17.15
CA LYS A 53 -16.67 6.47 -18.21
C LYS A 53 -15.42 5.73 -17.71
N TYR A 54 -14.92 6.09 -16.54
CA TYR A 54 -13.73 5.45 -15.96
C TYR A 54 -13.96 4.00 -15.53
N ARG A 55 -15.15 3.68 -15.00
CA ARG A 55 -15.56 2.28 -14.74
C ARG A 55 -15.50 1.45 -16.02
N LEU A 56 -16.14 1.92 -17.08
CA LEU A 56 -16.16 1.21 -18.37
C LEU A 56 -14.74 1.05 -18.94
N MET A 57 -13.91 2.09 -18.90
CA MET A 57 -12.51 1.99 -19.35
C MET A 57 -11.74 0.91 -18.60
N VAL A 58 -11.89 0.83 -17.28
CA VAL A 58 -11.23 -0.17 -16.44
C VAL A 58 -11.71 -1.57 -16.77
N VAL A 59 -13.02 -1.81 -16.83
CA VAL A 59 -13.54 -3.15 -17.12
C VAL A 59 -13.19 -3.61 -18.53
N GLN A 60 -13.25 -2.71 -19.52
CA GLN A 60 -12.83 -3.03 -20.89
C GLN A 60 -11.33 -3.34 -20.95
N TYR A 61 -10.50 -2.65 -20.16
CA TYR A 61 -9.08 -3.00 -20.05
C TYR A 61 -8.91 -4.41 -19.48
N ILE A 62 -9.59 -4.75 -18.38
CA ILE A 62 -9.54 -6.07 -17.75
C ILE A 62 -9.97 -7.16 -18.76
N LYS A 63 -11.10 -6.96 -19.46
CA LYS A 63 -11.60 -7.88 -20.51
C LYS A 63 -10.55 -8.14 -21.59
N ASN A 64 -9.88 -7.08 -22.07
CA ASN A 64 -8.88 -7.18 -23.12
C ASN A 64 -7.55 -7.79 -22.66
N HIS A 65 -7.32 -7.87 -21.34
CA HIS A 65 -6.11 -8.42 -20.72
C HIS A 65 -6.45 -9.60 -19.81
N ARG A 66 -7.44 -10.43 -20.21
CA ARG A 66 -7.94 -11.56 -19.40
C ARG A 66 -6.85 -12.39 -18.75
N VAL A 67 -5.81 -12.77 -19.50
CA VAL A 67 -4.69 -13.60 -19.01
C VAL A 67 -3.97 -12.96 -17.81
N ASP A 68 -3.89 -11.64 -17.76
CA ASP A 68 -3.20 -10.91 -16.70
C ASP A 68 -4.07 -10.73 -15.44
N PHE A 69 -5.40 -10.77 -15.58
CA PHE A 69 -6.34 -10.45 -14.50
C PHE A 69 -7.12 -11.66 -13.97
N GLU A 70 -7.46 -12.62 -14.82
CA GLU A 70 -8.23 -13.82 -14.46
C GLU A 70 -7.61 -14.61 -13.29
N PRO A 71 -6.28 -14.75 -13.16
CA PRO A 71 -5.68 -15.46 -12.02
C PRO A 71 -5.92 -14.81 -10.64
N PHE A 72 -6.40 -13.56 -10.60
CA PHE A 72 -6.68 -12.82 -9.37
C PHE A 72 -8.17 -12.79 -9.01
N ILE A 73 -9.03 -13.34 -9.86
CA ILE A 73 -10.46 -13.50 -9.58
C ILE A 73 -10.66 -14.74 -8.72
N GLU A 74 -11.62 -14.69 -7.80
CA GLU A 74 -11.99 -15.85 -6.98
C GLU A 74 -12.35 -17.05 -7.86
N ASP A 75 -11.82 -18.24 -7.55
CA ASP A 75 -11.97 -19.46 -8.37
C ASP A 75 -13.43 -19.84 -8.65
N GLU A 76 -14.37 -19.45 -7.78
CA GLU A 76 -15.80 -19.73 -7.92
C GLU A 76 -16.56 -18.73 -8.80
N VAL A 77 -15.92 -17.64 -9.22
CA VAL A 77 -16.53 -16.59 -10.04
C VAL A 77 -15.96 -16.65 -11.47
N PRO A 78 -16.75 -17.03 -12.48
CA PRO A 78 -16.30 -16.99 -13.88
C PRO A 78 -15.86 -15.57 -14.29
N PHE A 79 -14.75 -15.46 -15.01
CA PHE A 79 -14.20 -14.17 -15.46
C PHE A 79 -15.24 -13.26 -16.11
N ASP A 80 -16.07 -13.81 -17.00
CA ASP A 80 -17.08 -13.05 -17.73
C ASP A 80 -18.20 -12.55 -16.79
N GLU A 81 -18.54 -13.32 -15.75
CA GLU A 81 -19.49 -12.92 -14.71
C GLU A 81 -18.90 -11.81 -13.83
N TYR A 82 -17.63 -11.93 -13.42
CA TYR A 82 -16.91 -10.88 -12.70
C TYR A 82 -16.94 -9.56 -13.49
N CYS A 83 -16.60 -9.60 -14.78
CA CYS A 83 -16.60 -8.41 -15.62
C CYS A 83 -18.00 -7.81 -15.78
N GLN A 84 -19.03 -8.64 -15.97
CA GLN A 84 -20.42 -8.17 -16.02
C GLN A 84 -20.87 -7.54 -14.70
N ASN A 85 -20.44 -8.08 -13.56
CA ASN A 85 -20.72 -7.52 -12.24
C ASN A 85 -19.99 -6.19 -12.03
N MET A 86 -18.72 -6.08 -12.43
CA MET A 86 -17.94 -4.83 -12.30
C MET A 86 -18.46 -3.71 -13.22
N GLU A 87 -19.09 -4.03 -14.35
CA GLU A 87 -19.78 -3.07 -15.21
C GLU A 87 -21.03 -2.46 -14.57
N LYS A 88 -21.65 -3.12 -13.59
CA LYS A 88 -22.85 -2.61 -12.92
C LYS A 88 -22.53 -1.37 -12.10
N ASP A 89 -23.41 -0.37 -12.18
CA ASP A 89 -23.34 0.83 -11.35
C ASP A 89 -23.35 0.47 -9.86
N GLY A 90 -22.49 1.13 -9.09
CA GLY A 90 -22.35 0.89 -7.66
C GLY A 90 -21.60 -0.40 -7.27
N THR A 91 -21.04 -1.18 -8.19
CA THR A 91 -20.14 -2.29 -7.83
C THR A 91 -18.80 -1.75 -7.34
N TRP A 92 -18.36 -2.19 -6.15
CA TRP A 92 -17.15 -1.69 -5.50
C TRP A 92 -15.89 -2.13 -6.24
N ALA A 93 -14.95 -1.21 -6.40
CA ALA A 93 -13.64 -1.47 -6.96
C ALA A 93 -12.68 -2.03 -5.91
N GLY A 94 -11.86 -3.02 -6.30
CA GLY A 94 -10.79 -3.57 -5.49
C GLY A 94 -9.41 -3.29 -6.08
N HIS A 95 -8.40 -4.02 -5.59
CA HIS A 95 -7.02 -3.85 -6.03
C HIS A 95 -6.84 -4.06 -7.55
N MET A 96 -7.60 -4.99 -8.15
CA MET A 96 -7.56 -5.24 -9.60
C MET A 96 -7.99 -4.01 -10.41
N GLU A 97 -9.11 -3.37 -10.03
CA GLU A 97 -9.59 -2.15 -10.70
C GLU A 97 -8.60 -1.02 -10.54
N LEU A 98 -7.97 -0.89 -9.37
CA LEU A 98 -6.92 0.10 -9.13
C LEU A 98 -5.69 -0.13 -10.04
N GLN A 99 -5.24 -1.38 -10.18
CA GLN A 99 -4.13 -1.76 -11.06
C GLN A 99 -4.48 -1.50 -12.54
N ALA A 100 -5.67 -1.92 -12.97
CA ALA A 100 -6.17 -1.69 -14.31
C ALA A 100 -6.34 -0.19 -14.62
N ALA A 101 -6.86 0.59 -13.68
CA ALA A 101 -7.01 2.04 -13.81
C ALA A 101 -5.66 2.72 -14.03
N SER A 102 -4.65 2.37 -13.23
CA SER A 102 -3.29 2.87 -13.41
C SER A 102 -2.78 2.60 -14.84
N LEU A 103 -2.91 1.36 -15.32
CA LEU A 103 -2.42 0.95 -16.64
C LEU A 103 -3.17 1.62 -17.79
N VAL A 104 -4.50 1.60 -17.80
CA VAL A 104 -5.31 2.13 -18.91
C VAL A 104 -5.29 3.65 -18.99
N MET A 105 -5.23 4.34 -17.84
CA MET A 105 -5.22 5.80 -17.78
C MET A 105 -3.80 6.39 -17.80
N ARG A 106 -2.76 5.54 -17.79
CA ARG A 106 -1.35 5.96 -17.76
C ARG A 106 -1.05 6.88 -16.58
N ILE A 107 -1.49 6.48 -15.39
CA ILE A 107 -1.27 7.20 -14.13
C ILE A 107 -0.65 6.28 -13.08
N ASN A 108 0.04 6.86 -12.10
CA ASN A 108 0.36 6.19 -10.84
C ASN A 108 -0.65 6.60 -9.77
N ILE A 109 -0.87 5.76 -8.75
CA ILE A 109 -1.85 6.01 -7.68
C ILE A 109 -1.13 5.99 -6.33
N CYS A 110 -1.38 7.01 -5.50
CA CYS A 110 -0.98 7.07 -4.10
C CYS A 110 -2.22 7.07 -3.20
N ILE A 111 -2.29 6.13 -2.27
CA ILE A 111 -3.41 5.99 -1.34
C ILE A 111 -2.95 6.38 0.06
N HIS A 112 -3.61 7.37 0.63
CA HIS A 112 -3.41 7.86 1.98
C HIS A 112 -4.39 7.19 2.94
N ARG A 113 -3.89 6.69 4.06
CA ARG A 113 -4.67 6.09 5.15
C ARG A 113 -4.21 6.70 6.48
N ALA A 114 -5.11 6.79 7.46
CA ALA A 114 -4.73 7.38 8.74
C ALA A 114 -3.72 6.47 9.44
N MET A 115 -2.66 7.08 9.99
CA MET A 115 -1.65 6.39 10.80
C MET A 115 -1.06 5.15 10.15
N SER A 116 -1.07 5.10 8.82
CA SER A 116 -0.59 3.97 8.04
C SER A 116 0.35 4.48 6.96
N PRO A 117 1.34 3.68 6.53
CA PRO A 117 2.12 4.00 5.34
C PRO A 117 1.22 4.25 4.13
N ARG A 118 1.67 5.15 3.26
CA ARG A 118 1.02 5.38 1.97
C ARG A 118 1.21 4.16 1.08
N TRP A 119 0.14 3.75 0.44
CA TRP A 119 0.16 2.66 -0.55
C TRP A 119 0.34 3.23 -1.94
N TYR A 120 1.08 2.51 -2.79
CA TYR A 120 1.39 2.99 -4.13
C TYR A 120 1.12 1.91 -5.18
N ILE A 121 0.51 2.34 -6.28
CA ILE A 121 0.52 1.61 -7.55
C ILE A 121 1.38 2.45 -8.50
N ARG A 122 2.55 1.92 -8.83
CA ARG A 122 3.57 2.58 -9.66
C ARG A 122 3.94 1.71 -10.85
N ASN A 123 3.13 1.80 -11.90
CA ASN A 123 3.39 1.11 -13.15
C ASN A 123 4.32 1.90 -14.08
N PHE A 124 4.51 3.20 -13.83
CA PHE A 124 5.29 4.10 -14.66
C PHE A 124 6.29 4.92 -13.82
N SER A 125 7.34 5.42 -14.45
CA SER A 125 8.22 6.41 -13.80
C SER A 125 7.56 7.79 -13.71
N ASP A 126 8.06 8.64 -12.81
CA ASP A 126 7.55 10.02 -12.62
C ASP A 126 7.67 10.91 -13.87
N LYS A 127 8.44 10.48 -14.89
CA LYS A 127 8.56 11.16 -16.18
C LYS A 127 7.49 10.71 -17.19
N GLU A 128 6.95 9.51 -17.02
CA GLU A 128 6.02 8.87 -17.95
C GLU A 128 4.56 9.08 -17.56
N ALA A 129 4.28 9.27 -16.27
CA ALA A 129 2.94 9.39 -15.74
C ALA A 129 2.88 10.32 -14.53
N SER A 130 1.78 11.05 -14.38
CA SER A 130 1.46 11.77 -13.15
C SER A 130 1.00 10.80 -12.05
N MET A 131 1.12 11.23 -10.80
CA MET A 131 0.58 10.53 -9.63
C MET A 131 -0.72 11.18 -9.19
N VAL A 132 -1.80 10.41 -9.17
CA VAL A 132 -3.05 10.81 -8.52
C VAL A 132 -3.03 10.42 -7.05
N HIS A 133 -3.71 11.19 -6.22
CA HIS A 133 -3.75 10.97 -4.78
C HIS A 133 -5.18 10.72 -4.32
N LEU A 134 -5.38 9.61 -3.62
CA LEU A 134 -6.65 9.19 -3.06
C LEU A 134 -6.50 9.00 -1.55
N SER A 135 -7.57 9.15 -0.79
CA SER A 135 -7.63 8.72 0.61
C SER A 135 -8.59 7.55 0.75
N TYR A 136 -8.25 6.60 1.61
CA TYR A 136 -9.08 5.44 1.90
C TYR A 136 -9.51 5.45 3.36
N HIS A 137 -10.82 5.32 3.59
CA HIS A 137 -11.47 5.49 4.88
C HIS A 137 -12.28 4.25 5.23
N ASP A 138 -12.29 3.91 6.53
CA ASP A 138 -13.23 2.95 7.14
C ASP A 138 -13.28 1.55 6.47
N GLY A 139 -12.28 1.21 5.65
CA GLY A 139 -12.23 -0.06 4.92
C GLY A 139 -13.17 -0.17 3.73
N GLU A 140 -13.83 0.93 3.31
CA GLU A 140 -14.92 0.84 2.32
C GLU A 140 -14.99 2.04 1.36
N HIS A 141 -14.34 3.18 1.66
CA HIS A 141 -14.62 4.41 0.92
C HIS A 141 -13.36 5.16 0.48
N TYR A 142 -13.32 5.51 -0.81
CA TYR A 142 -12.29 6.35 -1.42
C TYR A 142 -12.77 7.80 -1.54
N ASN A 143 -11.85 8.73 -1.29
CA ASN A 143 -12.00 10.13 -1.66
C ASN A 143 -10.81 10.62 -2.48
N SER A 144 -11.00 11.74 -3.17
CA SER A 144 -9.92 12.43 -3.86
C SER A 144 -9.08 13.25 -2.86
N VAL A 145 -7.78 13.33 -3.09
CA VAL A 145 -6.86 14.15 -2.28
C VAL A 145 -6.19 15.19 -3.20
N ARG A 146 -6.35 16.46 -2.85
CA ARG A 146 -5.82 17.60 -3.61
C ARG A 146 -4.91 18.47 -2.76
N LEU A 147 -4.18 19.38 -3.40
CA LEU A 147 -3.52 20.48 -2.68
C LEU A 147 -4.57 21.32 -1.95
N LYS A 148 -4.21 21.86 -0.78
CA LYS A 148 -5.11 22.70 0.02
C LYS A 148 -5.45 24.01 -0.70
N GLU A 149 -4.52 24.49 -1.52
CA GLU A 149 -4.64 25.67 -2.37
C GLU A 149 -5.15 25.36 -3.80
N ASP A 150 -5.55 24.11 -4.07
CA ASP A 150 -6.19 23.76 -5.34
C ASP A 150 -7.56 24.44 -5.43
N PRO A 151 -7.86 25.20 -6.50
CA PRO A 151 -9.14 25.87 -6.66
C PRO A 151 -10.29 24.89 -6.94
N CYS A 152 -10.00 23.62 -7.23
CA CYS A 152 -10.96 22.61 -7.66
C CYS A 152 -11.68 22.99 -8.98
N GLU A 153 -11.04 23.80 -9.81
CA GLU A 153 -11.51 24.17 -11.14
C GLU A 153 -10.74 23.34 -12.18
N GLY A 154 -11.21 22.10 -12.42
CA GLY A 154 -10.62 21.16 -13.36
C GLY A 154 -9.72 20.08 -12.72
N PRO A 155 -8.86 19.42 -13.52
CA PRO A 155 -8.02 18.31 -13.07
C PRO A 155 -7.17 18.69 -11.85
N ALA A 156 -6.93 17.73 -10.96
CA ALA A 156 -6.15 17.96 -9.76
C ALA A 156 -4.72 18.41 -10.12
N ARG A 157 -4.22 19.44 -9.43
CA ARG A 157 -2.84 19.87 -9.60
C ARG A 157 -1.86 18.80 -9.11
N PRO A 158 -0.72 18.60 -9.79
CA PRO A 158 0.29 17.63 -9.35
C PRO A 158 0.76 17.89 -7.91
N ILE A 159 0.78 16.83 -7.10
CA ILE A 159 1.27 16.88 -5.71
C ILE A 159 2.69 16.33 -5.66
N ILE A 160 3.61 17.09 -5.05
CA ILE A 160 5.00 16.64 -4.79
C ILE A 160 5.20 16.51 -3.29
N ILE A 161 5.22 15.28 -2.79
CA ILE A 161 5.48 15.01 -1.37
C ILE A 161 6.99 14.88 -1.19
N LYS A 162 7.61 15.87 -0.54
CA LYS A 162 9.08 16.02 -0.43
C LYS A 162 9.80 14.79 0.12
N VAL A 163 9.14 14.00 0.98
CA VAL A 163 9.70 12.76 1.54
C VAL A 163 9.86 11.67 0.47
N ASP A 164 9.00 11.65 -0.56
CA ASP A 164 9.03 10.67 -1.64
C ASP A 164 9.99 11.06 -2.76
N ALA A 165 10.23 12.37 -2.92
CA ALA A 165 11.18 12.89 -3.89
C ALA A 165 12.62 12.44 -3.58
N GLY A 166 12.95 12.09 -2.33
CA GLY A 166 14.23 11.48 -1.98
C GLY A 166 14.34 10.01 -2.38
N MET A 167 13.22 9.27 -2.43
CA MET A 167 13.17 7.85 -2.81
C MET A 167 13.29 7.64 -4.32
N SER A 168 12.77 8.57 -5.14
CA SER A 168 12.90 8.48 -6.61
C SER A 168 14.36 8.65 -7.09
N VAL A 169 15.18 9.42 -6.37
CA VAL A 169 16.61 9.62 -6.68
C VAL A 169 17.44 8.38 -6.34
N LEU A 170 17.09 7.65 -5.27
CA LEU A 170 17.76 6.41 -4.88
C LEU A 170 17.51 5.27 -5.89
N ASN A 171 16.31 5.21 -6.47
CA ASN A 171 15.95 4.21 -7.50
C ASN A 171 16.64 4.46 -8.86
N HIS A 172 17.08 5.68 -9.17
CA HIS A 172 17.76 5.97 -10.44
C HIS A 172 19.22 5.49 -10.47
N ASN A 173 19.88 5.41 -9.31
CA ASN A 173 21.29 4.99 -9.22
C ASN A 173 21.50 3.46 -9.28
N GLN A 174 20.44 2.65 -9.29
CA GLN A 174 20.55 1.18 -9.34
C GLN A 174 20.36 0.58 -10.74
N LYS A 175 20.01 1.37 -11.76
CA LYS A 175 19.73 0.86 -13.13
C LYS A 175 20.90 0.87 -14.12
N THR A 176 22.11 1.25 -13.70
CA THR A 176 23.30 1.17 -14.57
C THR A 176 24.35 0.22 -13.98
N LYS A 177 24.07 -1.09 -14.00
CA LYS A 177 25.05 -2.19 -14.10
C LYS A 177 24.34 -3.54 -13.91
N ALA A 178 24.08 -4.22 -15.02
CA ALA A 178 24.15 -5.68 -15.21
C ALA A 178 23.16 -6.10 -16.32
N TYR A 179 23.68 -6.24 -17.53
CA TYR A 179 23.15 -7.16 -18.53
C TYR A 179 23.90 -8.48 -18.38
N GLU A 180 23.17 -9.58 -18.62
CA GLU A 180 23.56 -10.98 -18.87
C GLU A 180 23.35 -12.05 -17.76
N GLU A 181 22.64 -13.10 -18.24
CA GLU A 181 22.54 -14.51 -17.84
C GLU A 181 21.53 -15.04 -16.79
N SER A 182 20.45 -15.60 -17.36
CA SER A 182 19.80 -16.92 -17.14
C SER A 182 19.20 -17.37 -15.78
N SER A 183 17.93 -17.78 -15.90
CA SER A 183 17.20 -18.89 -15.21
C SER A 183 16.84 -18.80 -13.71
N SER A 184 15.57 -18.45 -13.45
CA SER A 184 14.68 -18.75 -12.28
C SER A 184 15.17 -18.46 -10.84
N PRO A 185 14.30 -18.42 -9.80
CA PRO A 185 12.85 -18.14 -9.67
C PRO A 185 12.58 -16.97 -8.69
N CYS A 186 11.30 -16.61 -8.49
CA CYS A 186 10.73 -15.80 -7.39
C CYS A 186 11.72 -15.01 -6.49
N ARG A 187 11.76 -13.68 -6.62
CA ARG A 187 12.33 -12.80 -5.57
C ARG A 187 11.22 -11.93 -4.99
N SER A 188 11.06 -12.01 -3.67
CA SER A 188 10.01 -11.36 -2.89
C SER A 188 10.09 -9.83 -2.99
N PHE A 189 8.90 -9.22 -3.07
CA PHE A 189 8.67 -7.80 -3.26
C PHE A 189 8.58 -7.08 -1.90
N TYR A 190 9.71 -6.69 -1.32
CA TYR A 190 9.74 -5.61 -0.34
C TYR A 190 10.85 -4.63 -0.69
N ASP A 191 10.55 -3.34 -0.62
CA ASP A 191 11.50 -2.28 -0.91
C ASP A 191 12.72 -2.39 0.01
N ALA A 192 13.92 -2.24 -0.54
CA ALA A 192 15.18 -2.29 0.21
C ALA A 192 15.24 -1.21 1.31
N GLY A 193 14.40 -0.17 1.22
CA GLY A 193 14.19 0.82 2.26
C GLY A 193 13.59 0.26 3.56
N TYR A 194 12.55 -0.58 3.47
CA TYR A 194 11.90 -1.16 4.66
C TYR A 194 12.82 -2.10 5.40
N VAL A 195 13.52 -2.96 4.66
CA VAL A 195 14.51 -3.88 5.24
C VAL A 195 15.59 -3.11 6.00
N LYS A 196 16.11 -2.01 5.43
CA LYS A 196 17.12 -1.17 6.12
C LYS A 196 16.61 -0.54 7.41
N VAL A 197 15.37 -0.06 7.44
CA VAL A 197 14.79 0.54 8.65
C VAL A 197 14.60 -0.53 9.73
N VAL A 198 14.07 -1.69 9.37
CA VAL A 198 13.94 -2.82 10.30
C VAL A 198 15.30 -3.28 10.82
N MET A 199 16.31 -3.42 9.95
CA MET A 199 17.69 -3.77 10.35
C MET A 199 18.28 -2.75 11.34
N ALA A 200 18.12 -1.45 11.07
CA ALA A 200 18.67 -0.39 11.91
C ALA A 200 18.00 -0.31 13.29
N SER A 201 16.69 -0.57 13.37
CA SER A 201 15.91 -0.48 14.61
C SER A 201 15.97 -1.74 15.47
N THR A 202 16.10 -2.93 14.84
CA THR A 202 16.13 -4.23 15.54
C THR A 202 17.53 -4.79 15.73
N GLY A 203 18.54 -4.25 15.01
CA GLY A 203 19.87 -4.84 14.95
C GLY A 203 19.94 -6.20 14.25
N CYS A 204 18.83 -6.70 13.70
CA CYS A 204 18.80 -7.97 12.98
C CYS A 204 19.51 -7.81 11.63
N GLU A 205 20.53 -8.61 11.35
CA GLU A 205 21.22 -8.63 10.04
C GLU A 205 20.70 -9.74 9.11
N ASN A 206 19.79 -10.60 9.60
CA ASN A 206 19.25 -11.72 8.83
C ASN A 206 18.15 -11.25 7.88
N LEU A 207 18.55 -10.95 6.65
CA LEU A 207 17.66 -10.47 5.59
C LEU A 207 16.51 -11.43 5.27
N SER A 208 16.73 -12.75 5.32
CA SER A 208 15.66 -13.72 5.05
C SER A 208 14.57 -13.64 6.10
N LYS A 209 14.95 -13.52 7.38
CA LYS A 209 14.03 -13.37 8.50
C LYS A 209 13.27 -12.04 8.42
N ILE A 210 13.97 -10.95 8.11
CA ILE A 210 13.34 -9.62 7.99
C ILE A 210 12.34 -9.58 6.85
N ASN A 211 12.68 -10.14 5.68
CA ASN A 211 11.75 -10.21 4.56
C ASN A 211 10.54 -11.10 4.86
N GLN A 212 10.74 -12.21 5.57
CA GLN A 212 9.66 -13.08 6.00
C GLN A 212 8.70 -12.37 6.96
N VAL A 213 9.23 -11.71 8.00
CA VAL A 213 8.39 -10.98 8.96
C VAL A 213 7.68 -9.82 8.28
N LEU A 214 8.38 -9.05 7.44
CA LEU A 214 7.75 -8.00 6.63
C LEU A 214 6.66 -8.56 5.72
N GLN A 215 6.80 -9.79 5.23
CA GLN A 215 5.76 -10.47 4.47
C GLN A 215 4.55 -10.85 5.33
N GLU A 216 4.79 -11.41 6.51
CA GLU A 216 3.74 -11.82 7.45
C GLU A 216 2.93 -10.63 7.96
N VAL A 217 3.56 -9.46 8.15
CA VAL A 217 2.88 -8.23 8.58
C VAL A 217 2.48 -7.32 7.42
N SER A 218 2.48 -7.84 6.18
CA SER A 218 2.03 -7.11 4.97
C SER A 218 2.75 -5.76 4.75
N GLY A 219 4.04 -5.69 5.11
CA GLY A 219 4.89 -4.51 4.93
C GLY A 219 4.80 -3.45 6.03
N ASP A 220 4.09 -3.72 7.13
CA ASP A 220 4.08 -2.86 8.31
C ASP A 220 5.45 -2.92 9.04
N VAL A 221 6.23 -1.86 8.88
CA VAL A 221 7.59 -1.76 9.43
C VAL A 221 7.58 -1.72 10.96
N ASP A 222 6.61 -1.05 11.58
CA ASP A 222 6.56 -0.92 13.03
C ASP A 222 6.15 -2.25 13.68
N ALA A 223 5.18 -2.96 13.08
CA ALA A 223 4.81 -4.31 13.50
C ALA A 223 5.96 -5.32 13.30
N ALA A 224 6.72 -5.20 12.20
CA ALA A 224 7.89 -6.05 11.96
C ALA A 224 9.02 -5.79 12.97
N ILE A 225 9.26 -4.52 13.34
CA ILE A 225 10.24 -4.14 14.36
C ILE A 225 9.83 -4.71 15.71
N GLU A 226 8.57 -4.54 16.12
CA GLU A 226 8.07 -5.04 17.40
C GLU A 226 8.18 -6.57 17.49
N PHE A 227 7.80 -7.28 16.43
CA PHE A 227 7.90 -8.74 16.35
C PHE A 227 9.35 -9.21 16.49
N LEU A 228 10.28 -8.61 15.75
CA LEU A 228 11.70 -9.00 15.77
C LEU A 228 12.40 -8.68 17.09
N ILE A 229 12.06 -7.55 17.73
CA ILE A 229 12.58 -7.22 19.07
C ILE A 229 12.03 -8.19 20.11
N ALA A 230 10.75 -8.56 20.03
CA ALA A 230 10.15 -9.51 20.96
C ALA A 230 10.78 -10.91 20.86
N GLU A 231 11.11 -11.38 19.65
CA GLU A 231 11.82 -12.65 19.47
C GLU A 231 13.25 -12.62 20.02
N GLN A 232 13.99 -11.52 19.86
CA GLN A 232 15.35 -11.39 20.42
C GLN A 232 15.37 -11.44 21.95
N GLN A 233 14.35 -10.90 22.62
CA GLN A 233 14.21 -10.98 24.08
C GLN A 233 13.89 -12.40 24.57
N SER A 234 13.30 -13.25 23.72
CA SER A 234 13.04 -14.65 24.05
C SER A 234 14.30 -15.53 23.97
N ASP A 235 15.26 -15.17 23.10
CA ASP A 235 16.55 -15.85 22.96
C ASP A 235 17.53 -15.48 24.09
N GLU A 236 17.55 -14.21 24.55
CA GLU A 236 18.38 -13.80 25.70
C GLU A 236 17.94 -14.44 27.03
N HIS A 237 16.65 -14.78 27.17
CA HIS A 237 16.15 -15.48 28.36
C HIS A 237 16.52 -16.98 28.37
N ALA A 238 16.76 -17.59 27.19
CA ALA A 238 17.21 -18.97 27.07
C ALA A 238 18.71 -19.13 27.39
N ASP A 239 19.54 -18.15 27.03
CA ASP A 239 20.98 -18.15 27.31
C ASP A 239 21.30 -17.86 28.80
N ALA A 240 20.46 -17.06 29.48
CA ALA A 240 20.57 -16.85 30.93
C ALA A 240 20.37 -18.16 31.71
N ILE A 241 19.42 -19.01 31.31
CA ILE A 241 19.12 -20.29 31.99
C ILE A 241 20.22 -21.34 31.77
N CYS A 242 20.96 -21.28 30.66
CA CYS A 242 22.04 -22.22 30.38
C CYS A 242 23.33 -21.92 31.16
N SER A 243 23.54 -20.68 31.60
CA SER A 243 24.73 -20.24 32.33
C SER A 243 24.74 -20.62 33.82
N GLU A 244 23.57 -20.87 34.44
CA GLU A 244 23.47 -21.26 35.86
C GLU A 244 23.72 -22.76 36.13
N LYS A 245 23.82 -23.61 35.10
CA LYS A 245 24.05 -25.08 35.28
C LYS A 245 25.51 -25.54 35.13
N LYS A 246 26.48 -24.62 35.07
CA LYS A 246 27.93 -24.94 35.13
C LYS A 246 28.56 -24.45 36.44
N GLY A 247 28.03 -24.89 37.57
CA GLY A 247 28.48 -24.34 38.85
C GLY A 247 28.23 -25.20 40.09
N THR A 248 28.25 -26.54 40.02
CA THR A 248 28.42 -27.33 41.25
C THR A 248 29.00 -28.72 40.95
N THR A 249 30.29 -28.89 41.20
CA THR A 249 30.91 -30.21 41.38
C THR A 249 30.52 -30.78 42.74
N PRO A 250 30.01 -32.02 42.86
CA PRO A 250 29.88 -32.66 44.16
C PRO A 250 31.24 -33.24 44.57
N SER A 251 31.80 -32.70 45.66
CA SER A 251 32.87 -33.34 46.42
C SER A 251 32.27 -34.48 47.23
N CYS A 252 32.65 -35.71 46.91
CA CYS A 252 32.45 -36.89 47.72
C CYS A 252 33.28 -36.78 49.02
N CYS A 253 32.73 -37.12 50.18
CA CYS A 253 33.47 -37.70 51.32
C CYS A 253 32.50 -38.21 52.42
N PHE A 254 32.58 -39.53 52.64
CA PHE A 254 32.16 -40.38 53.77
C PHE A 254 30.72 -40.37 54.29
#